data_AF-A0AAC9I1D0-F1
#
_entry.id   AF-A0AAC9I1D0-F1
#
_cell.length_a   1.000
_cell.length_b   1.000
_cell.length_c   1.000
_cell.angle_alpha   90.00
_cell.angle_beta   90.00
_cell.angle_gamma   90.00
#
_symmetry.space_group_name_H-M   'P 1'
#
loop_
_entity.id
_entity.type
_entity.pdbx_description
1 polymer ?
#
loop_
_entity_poly.entity_id
_entity_poly.type
_entity_poly.pdbx_seq_one_letter_code
_entity_poly.pdbx_strand_id
1 'polypeptide(L)' 'MGKDDGNERGRLTAEQAVKILKKENLDVTLDQAGSILEFLRKLAGLTVSNYLMKSNEGQKPRLISKRRKHEKKQIK' A
#
# COMPACT_ATOMS: atom_id res chain seq x y z
N MET A 1 -21.07 8.12 11.28
CA MET A 1 -19.66 8.47 11.51
C MET A 1 -19.04 7.32 12.29
N GLY A 2 -18.38 6.40 11.59
CA GLY A 2 -17.71 5.27 12.25
C GLY A 2 -16.53 5.82 13.03
N LYS A 3 -16.55 5.65 14.36
CA LYS A 3 -15.36 5.82 15.16
C LYS A 3 -14.38 4.72 14.74
N ASP A 4 -13.26 5.14 14.19
CA ASP A 4 -12.12 4.29 13.85
C ASP A 4 -11.41 3.90 15.16
N ASP A 5 -12.09 3.10 15.99
CA ASP A 5 -11.59 2.58 17.26
C ASP A 5 -10.76 1.29 17.05
N GLY A 6 -10.29 1.06 15.82
CA GLY A 6 -9.59 -0.14 15.40
C GLY A 6 -8.07 0.04 15.39
N ASN A 7 -7.40 -0.43 16.44
CA ASN A 7 -5.97 -0.77 16.50
C ASN A 7 -5.01 0.29 17.08
N GLU A 8 -5.22 0.66 18.34
CA GLU A 8 -4.20 1.31 19.18
C GLU A 8 -3.06 0.34 19.58
N ARG A 9 -3.28 -0.98 19.43
CA ARG A 9 -2.30 -2.03 19.73
C ARG A 9 -1.22 -2.08 18.64
N GLY A 10 -0.15 -1.30 18.84
CA GLY A 10 1.08 -1.36 18.02
C GLY A 10 1.40 -0.09 17.24
N ARG A 11 0.60 0.97 17.38
CA ARG A 11 0.90 2.26 16.77
C ARG A 11 1.98 2.97 17.58
N LEU A 12 3.17 3.12 16.98
CA LEU A 12 4.27 3.89 17.55
C LEU A 12 3.87 5.37 17.71
N THR A 13 4.01 5.89 18.94
CA THR A 13 3.83 7.32 19.26
C THR A 13 5.12 8.11 18.99
N ALA A 14 5.01 9.43 18.84
CA ALA A 14 6.18 10.29 18.63
C ALA A 14 7.19 10.18 19.78
N GLU A 15 6.72 10.09 21.02
CA GLU A 15 7.56 9.94 22.21
C GLU A 15 8.34 8.61 22.20
N GLN A 16 7.69 7.53 21.77
CA GLN A 16 8.33 6.24 21.60
C GLN A 16 9.35 6.27 20.45
N ALA A 17 9.05 6.96 19.35
CA ALA A 17 9.99 7.15 18.25
C ALA A 17 11.22 7.95 18.67
N VAL A 18 11.08 9.01 19.48
CA VAL A 18 12.23 9.72 20.06
C VAL A 18 13.13 8.76 20.85
N LYS A 19 12.56 7.89 21.69
CA LYS A 19 13.33 6.91 22.47
C LYS A 19 14.10 5.93 21.57
N ILE A 20 13.47 5.44 20.51
CA ILE A 20 14.11 4.52 19.55
C ILE A 20 15.23 5.23 18.79
N LEU A 21 14.95 6.42 18.26
CA LEU A 21 15.91 7.18 17.45
C LEU A 21 17.12 7.61 18.30
N LYS A 22 16.91 8.02 19.55
CA LYS A 22 18.00 8.33 20.49
C LYS A 22 18.86 7.12 20.83
N LYS A 23 18.27 5.92 20.93
CA LYS A 23 19.03 4.69 21.15
C LYS A 23 20.01 4.40 20.00
N GLU A 24 19.65 4.81 18.78
CA GLU A 24 20.49 4.72 17.59
C GLU A 24 21.38 5.97 17.39
N ASN A 25 21.59 6.78 18.44
CA ASN A 25 22.38 8.02 18.42
C ASN A 25 21.86 9.12 17.47
N LEU A 26 20.56 9.10 17.13
CA LEU A 26 19.90 10.19 16.41
C LEU A 26 19.23 11.12 17.41
N ASP A 27 19.80 12.30 17.61
CA ASP A 27 19.16 13.34 18.43
C ASP A 27 18.10 14.07 17.61
N VAL A 28 16.85 13.88 18.01
CA VAL A 28 15.68 14.45 17.34
C VAL A 28 14.69 15.00 18.37
N THR A 29 14.04 16.10 18.01
CA THR A 29 12.93 16.67 18.76
C THR A 29 11.66 15.83 18.59
N LEU A 30 10.67 16.07 19.46
CA LEU A 30 9.39 15.37 19.39
C LEU A 30 8.67 15.62 18.05
N ASP A 31 8.73 16.86 17.54
CA ASP A 31 8.12 17.24 16.27
C ASP A 31 8.80 16.56 15.07
N GLN A 32 10.14 16.48 15.10
CA GLN A 32 10.90 15.76 14.09
C GLN A 32 10.57 14.26 14.11
N ALA A 33 10.52 13.64 15.29
CA ALA A 33 10.12 12.24 15.43
C ALA A 33 8.68 12.00 14.95
N GLY A 34 7.77 12.95 15.20
CA GLY A 34 6.41 12.95 14.66
C GLY A 34 6.40 12.96 13.13
N SER A 35 7.19 13.86 12.53
CA SER A 35 7.32 13.99 11.06
C SER A 35 7.89 12.73 10.41
N ILE A 36 8.92 12.13 11.03
CA ILE A 36 9.52 10.87 10.60
C ILE A 36 8.49 9.74 10.63
N LEU A 37 7.73 9.61 11.73
CA LEU A 37 6.68 8.59 11.85
C LEU A 37 5.59 8.78 10.80
N GLU A 38 5.17 10.02 10.53
CA GLU A 38 4.17 10.31 9.51
C GLU A 38 4.65 9.90 8.12
N PHE A 39 5.90 10.23 7.79
CA PHE A 39 6.52 9.82 6.54
C PHE A 39 6.56 8.29 6.38
N LEU A 40 6.99 7.56 7.42
CA LEU A 40 7.02 6.09 7.39
C LEU A 40 5.63 5.48 7.21
N ARG A 41 4.59 6.06 7.81
CA ARG A 41 3.19 5.60 7.62
C ARG A 41 2.73 5.80 6.18
N LYS A 42 3.08 6.93 5.55
CA LYS A 42 2.78 7.18 4.13
C LYS A 42 3.48 6.16 3.24
N LEU A 43 4.76 5.88 3.49
CA LEU A 43 5.51 4.86 2.76
C LEU A 43 4.90 3.45 2.91
N ALA A 44 4.54 3.06 4.14
CA ALA A 44 3.88 1.79 4.39
C ALA A 44 2.54 1.69 3.65
N GLY A 45 1.72 2.75 3.70
CA GLY A 45 0.46 2.83 2.97
C GLY A 45 0.65 2.64 1.47
N LEU A 46 1.56 3.40 0.85
CA LEU A 46 1.90 3.27 -0.57
C LEU A 46 2.37 1.85 -0.92
N THR A 47 3.23 1.26 -0.09
CA THR A 47 3.77 -0.08 -0.31
C THR A 47 2.68 -1.14 -0.26
N VAL A 48 1.82 -1.11 0.76
CA VAL A 48 0.70 -2.05 0.92
C VAL A 48 -0.32 -1.87 -0.20
N SER A 49 -0.69 -0.63 -0.53
CA SER A 49 -1.61 -0.35 -1.65
C SER A 49 -1.07 -0.90 -2.97
N ASN A 50 0.21 -0.65 -3.27
CA ASN A 50 0.85 -1.18 -4.48
C ASN A 50 0.90 -2.71 -4.50
N TYR A 51 1.17 -3.33 -3.36
CA TYR A 51 1.16 -4.78 -3.22
C TYR A 51 -0.23 -5.36 -3.51
N LEU A 52 -1.27 -4.84 -2.84
CA LEU A 52 -2.65 -5.30 -3.02
C LEU A 52 -3.16 -5.06 -4.45
N MET A 53 -2.80 -3.95 -5.08
CA MET A 53 -3.14 -3.68 -6.48
C MET A 53 -2.53 -4.74 -7.40
N LYS A 54 -1.25 -5.09 -7.23
CA LYS A 54 -0.58 -6.15 -8.01
C LYS A 54 -1.21 -7.53 -7.77
N SER A 55 -1.60 -7.84 -6.53
CA SER A 55 -2.29 -9.09 -6.20
C SER A 55 -3.67 -9.20 -6.85
N ASN A 56 -4.36 -8.08 -7.07
CA ASN A 56 -5.65 -8.03 -7.76
C ASN A 56 -5.54 -8.02 -9.29
N GLU A 57 -4.35 -7.85 -9.87
CA GLU A 57 -4.14 -7.98 -11.33
C GLU A 57 -4.27 -9.42 -11.84
N GLY A 58 -4.31 -10.41 -10.94
CA GLY A 58 -4.72 -11.79 -11.25
C GLY A 58 -6.22 -11.95 -11.60
N GLN A 59 -7.05 -10.93 -11.40
CA GLN A 59 -8.49 -10.93 -11.70
C GLN A 59 -8.91 -9.96 -12.81
N LYS A 60 -8.01 -9.53 -13.70
CA LYS A 60 -8.48 -8.93 -14.96
C LYS A 60 -9.15 -10.05 -15.79
N PRO A 61 -10.46 -9.99 -16.12
CA PRO A 61 -11.02 -10.91 -17.09
C PRO A 61 -10.19 -10.73 -18.35
N ARG A 62 -9.51 -11.81 -18.77
CA ARG A 62 -8.78 -11.81 -20.03
C ARG A 62 -9.74 -11.31 -21.08
N LEU A 63 -9.44 -10.16 -21.69
CA LEU A 63 -10.19 -9.69 -22.85
C LEU A 63 -10.05 -10.80 -23.89
N ILE A 64 -11.05 -11.67 -23.98
CA ILE A 64 -11.16 -12.67 -25.03
C ILE A 64 -11.32 -11.86 -26.30
N SER A 65 -10.21 -11.66 -27.02
CA SER A 65 -10.26 -11.16 -28.38
C SER A 65 -11.07 -12.19 -29.16
N LYS A 66 -12.33 -11.85 -29.46
CA LYS A 66 -13.17 -12.63 -30.36
C LYS A 66 -12.48 -12.61 -31.72
N ARG A 67 -11.59 -13.59 -31.97
CA ARG A 67 -11.14 -13.93 -33.33
C ARG A 67 -12.40 -14.23 -34.11
N ARG A 68 -12.84 -13.27 -34.94
CA ARG A 68 -13.92 -13.46 -35.90
C ARG A 68 -13.52 -14.65 -36.77
N LYS A 69 -14.25 -15.75 -36.66
CA LYS A 69 -14.20 -16.84 -37.64
C LYS A 69 -14.65 -16.23 -38.97
N HIS A 70 -13.71 -15.92 -39.85
CA HIS A 70 -14.06 -15.79 -41.26
C HIS A 70 -14.21 -17.21 -41.80
N GLU A 71 -15.44 -17.70 -41.68
CA GLU A 71 -16.00 -18.67 -42.59
C GLU A 71 -15.82 -18.13 -44.02
N LYS A 72 -14.87 -18.70 -44.76
CA LYS A 72 -14.96 -18.75 -46.22
C LYS A 72 -15.31 -20.18 -46.58
N LYS A 73 -16.60 -20.45 -46.45
CA LYS A 73 -17.28 -21.48 -47.22
C LYS A 73 -17.28 -20.99 -48.67
N GLN A 74 -17.09 -21.95 -49.58
CA GLN A 74 -17.61 -21.99 -50.96
C GLN A 74 -16.57 -21.90 -52.10
N ILE A 75 -16.47 -23.04 -52.82
CA ILE A 75 -16.61 -23.19 -54.28
C ILE A 75 -15.38 -22.73 -55.10
N LYS A 76 -14.71 -23.52 -55.95
CA LYS A 76 -15.06 -24.70 -56.76
C LYS A 76 -13.79 -25.46 -57.11
#